data_AF-A0A4Y2GU39-F1
#
_entry.id   AF-A0A4Y2GU39-F1
#
_cell.length_a   1.000
_cell.length_b   1.000
_cell.length_c   1.000
_cell.angle_alpha   90.00
_cell.angle_beta   90.00
_cell.angle_gamma   90.00
#
_symmetry.space_group_name_H-M   'P 1'
#
loop_
_entity.id
_entity.type
_entity.pdbx_description
1 polymer ?
#
loop_
_entity_poly.entity_id
_entity_poly.type
_entity_poly.pdbx_seq_one_letter_code
_entity_poly.pdbx_strand_id
1 'polypeptide(L)'
;MSIFAGARKCDLKILAEELGETVKDSHKLKDLKKIILASKEYNEESAKEWMNTIINERKEREENEIKKEEIAEQKRQEEIAERRREDEIQIAEQKRQQEIELRKLEYEERKRKDEMEFELQKIRLGAEDQIKLKVSQEIKDHFIDEWSKLNSPDDLVEKLDDYDTLRSTFRSKQPRKEWHYDKQNCFKDDSAFTTNEKKKL
;
A
#
# COMPACT_ATOMS: atom_id res chain seq x y z
N MET A 1 55.13 40.22 40.74
CA MET A 1 54.28 39.67 39.65
C MET A 1 53.89 40.81 38.72
N SER A 2 53.77 40.57 37.41
CA SER A 2 53.41 41.65 36.47
C SER A 2 51.90 41.91 36.48
N ILE A 3 51.49 43.15 36.75
CA ILE A 3 50.08 43.57 36.83
C ILE A 3 49.31 43.51 35.50
N PHE A 4 50.06 43.39 34.40
CA PHE A 4 49.53 43.42 33.04
C PHE A 4 49.58 42.04 32.36
N ALA A 5 49.67 40.95 33.13
CA ALA A 5 49.68 39.60 32.60
C ALA A 5 48.31 39.28 31.96
N GLY A 6 48.28 38.88 30.69
CA GLY A 6 47.04 38.59 29.96
C GLY A 6 46.26 39.81 29.44
N ALA A 7 46.74 41.03 29.69
CA ALA A 7 46.13 42.27 29.22
C ALA A 7 46.39 42.52 27.73
N ARG A 8 45.33 42.84 26.97
CA ARG A 8 45.34 43.29 25.58
C ARG A 8 45.54 44.80 25.52
N LYS A 9 45.89 45.30 24.33
CA LYS A 9 46.06 46.75 24.08
C LYS A 9 44.78 47.54 24.40
N CYS A 10 43.60 46.98 24.14
CA CYS A 10 42.31 47.59 24.48
C CYS A 10 42.10 47.72 26.00
N ASP A 11 42.46 46.70 26.79
CA ASP A 11 42.27 46.75 28.24
C ASP A 11 43.18 47.80 28.89
N LEU A 12 44.42 47.93 28.40
CA LEU A 12 45.37 48.94 28.86
C LEU A 12 44.95 50.35 28.45
N LYS A 13 44.25 50.49 27.33
CA LYS A 13 43.68 51.76 26.90
C LYS A 13 42.55 52.19 27.85
N ILE A 14 41.64 51.27 28.16
CA ILE A 14 40.54 51.50 29.12
C ILE A 14 41.12 51.85 30.50
N LEU A 15 42.10 51.09 31.01
CA LEU A 15 42.71 51.38 32.31
C LEU A 15 43.41 52.76 32.36
N ALA A 16 44.09 53.16 31.29
CA ALA A 16 44.75 54.47 31.24
C ALA A 16 43.74 55.63 31.15
N GLU A 17 42.63 55.45 30.44
CA GLU A 17 41.54 56.44 30.38
C GLU A 17 40.85 56.59 31.75
N GLU A 18 40.62 55.48 32.48
CA GLU A 18 40.07 55.50 33.85
C GLU A 18 41.01 56.18 34.86
N LEU A 19 42.33 56.12 34.64
CA LEU A 19 43.32 56.87 35.43
C LEU A 19 43.41 58.36 35.02
N GLY A 20 42.56 58.83 34.11
CA GLY A 20 42.53 60.22 33.64
C GLY A 20 43.64 60.59 32.65
N GLU A 21 44.38 59.61 32.13
CA GLU A 21 45.48 59.84 31.20
C GLU A 21 45.01 59.90 29.75
N THR A 22 45.63 60.77 28.95
CA THR A 22 45.26 60.91 27.54
C THR A 22 45.88 59.80 26.68
N VAL A 23 45.03 58.94 26.12
CA VAL A 23 45.49 57.80 25.31
C VAL A 23 45.16 57.97 23.83
N LYS A 24 46.19 58.09 22.99
CA LYS A 24 46.04 58.01 21.52
C LYS A 24 46.04 56.57 21.01
N ASP A 25 45.30 56.32 19.93
CA ASP A 25 45.22 54.99 19.28
C ASP A 25 46.57 54.50 18.72
N SER A 26 47.47 55.43 18.36
CA SER A 26 48.80 55.14 17.84
C SER A 26 49.76 54.55 18.87
N HIS A 27 49.46 54.71 20.18
CA HIS A 27 50.35 54.21 21.24
C HIS A 27 50.49 52.70 21.16
N LYS A 28 51.72 52.21 21.30
CA LYS A 28 51.98 50.78 21.41
C LYS A 28 51.72 50.32 22.84
N LEU A 29 51.58 49.02 23.01
CA LEU A 29 51.38 48.39 24.32
C LEU A 29 52.45 48.79 25.35
N LYS A 30 53.70 49.02 24.90
CA LYS A 30 54.80 49.51 25.75
C LYS A 30 54.59 50.96 26.19
N ASP A 31 54.03 51.81 25.33
CA ASP A 31 53.79 53.23 25.63
C ASP A 31 52.63 53.37 26.62
N LEU A 32 51.56 52.60 26.44
CA LEU A 32 50.43 52.54 27.38
C LEU A 32 50.86 52.10 28.78
N LYS A 33 51.69 51.06 28.87
CA LYS A 33 52.25 50.61 30.16
C LYS A 33 53.07 51.70 30.86
N LYS A 34 53.84 52.48 30.10
CA LYS A 34 54.62 53.60 30.65
C LYS A 34 53.71 54.72 31.14
N ILE A 35 52.66 55.06 30.41
CA ILE A 35 51.69 56.11 30.79
C ILE A 35 51.00 55.73 32.10
N ILE A 36 50.49 54.51 32.22
CA ILE A 36 49.81 54.01 33.44
C ILE A 36 50.73 54.08 34.66
N LEU A 37 51.97 53.60 34.52
CA LEU A 37 52.98 53.60 35.60
C LEU A 37 53.47 55.01 35.97
N ALA A 38 53.29 56.00 35.09
CA ALA A 38 53.71 57.38 35.32
C ALA A 38 52.56 58.25 35.88
N SER A 39 51.33 57.75 35.95
CA SER A 39 50.19 58.53 36.46
C SER A 39 50.37 58.84 37.94
N LYS A 40 50.01 60.07 38.34
CA LYS A 40 50.17 60.55 39.72
C LYS A 40 49.26 59.85 40.73
N GLU A 41 48.17 59.27 40.26
CA GLU A 41 47.16 58.57 41.06
C GLU A 41 47.31 57.03 40.99
N TYR A 42 48.43 56.55 40.44
CA TYR A 42 48.69 55.13 40.30
C TYR A 42 48.82 54.44 41.67
N ASN A 43 47.85 53.60 42.01
CA ASN A 43 47.96 52.59 43.06
C ASN A 43 48.05 51.19 42.43
N GLU A 44 49.09 50.44 42.77
CA GLU A 44 49.31 49.10 42.19
C GLU A 44 48.19 48.12 42.54
N GLU A 45 47.65 48.17 43.76
CA GLU A 45 46.56 47.28 44.21
C GLU A 45 45.26 47.60 43.45
N SER A 46 44.89 48.88 43.39
CA SER A 46 43.71 49.33 42.65
C SER A 46 43.86 49.05 41.16
N ALA A 47 44.99 49.37 40.53
CA ALA A 47 45.21 49.13 39.11
C ALA A 47 45.15 47.63 38.76
N LYS A 48 45.58 46.73 39.65
CA LYS A 48 45.39 45.28 39.50
C LYS A 48 43.92 44.90 39.56
N GLU A 49 43.17 45.41 40.53
CA GLU A 49 41.74 45.12 40.70
C GLU A 49 40.93 45.60 39.48
N TRP A 50 41.14 46.84 39.05
CA TRP A 50 40.55 47.40 37.82
C TRP A 50 40.91 46.59 36.58
N MET A 51 42.19 46.22 36.41
CA MET A 51 42.63 45.39 35.28
C MET A 51 41.97 44.01 35.31
N ASN A 52 41.85 43.38 36.48
CA ASN A 52 41.17 42.09 36.62
C ASN A 52 39.69 42.20 36.25
N THR A 53 39.01 43.25 36.68
CA THR A 53 37.61 43.53 36.31
C THR A 53 37.46 43.69 34.80
N ILE A 54 38.27 44.53 34.16
CA ILE A 54 38.24 44.75 32.70
C ILE A 54 38.49 43.45 31.93
N ILE A 55 39.47 42.64 32.35
CA ILE A 55 39.77 41.35 31.71
C ILE A 55 38.62 40.35 31.90
N ASN A 56 38.01 40.28 33.09
CA ASN A 56 36.89 39.39 33.37
C ASN A 56 35.65 39.78 32.57
N GLU A 57 35.23 41.05 32.58
CA GLU A 57 34.07 41.53 31.81
C GLU A 57 34.19 41.22 30.33
N ARG A 58 35.40 41.30 29.79
CA ARG A 58 35.69 41.01 28.40
C ARG A 58 35.59 39.52 28.09
N LYS A 59 36.13 38.66 28.96
CA LYS A 59 35.97 37.20 28.85
C LYS A 59 34.51 36.80 28.98
N GLU A 60 33.79 37.41 29.93
CA GLU A 60 32.36 37.17 30.13
C GLU A 60 31.55 37.60 28.90
N ARG A 61 31.88 38.74 28.27
CA ARG A 61 31.27 39.15 26.99
C ARG A 61 31.52 38.14 25.88
N GLU A 62 32.77 37.71 25.70
CA GLU A 62 33.13 36.70 24.69
C GLU A 62 32.38 35.37 24.95
N GLU A 63 32.30 34.92 26.20
CA GLU A 63 31.54 33.73 26.59
C GLU A 63 30.03 33.89 26.37
N ASN A 64 29.47 35.06 26.65
CA ASN A 64 28.04 35.33 26.48
C ASN A 64 27.67 35.41 25.00
N GLU A 65 28.55 35.93 24.14
CA GLU A 65 28.37 35.90 22.69
C GLU A 65 28.38 34.45 22.17
N ILE A 66 29.34 33.63 22.59
CA ILE A 66 29.41 32.21 22.22
C ILE A 66 28.16 31.47 22.69
N LYS A 67 27.75 31.63 23.95
CA LYS A 67 26.52 31.01 24.48
C LYS A 67 25.28 31.43 23.71
N LYS A 68 25.18 32.72 23.33
CA LYS A 68 24.05 33.23 22.55
C LYS A 68 24.01 32.62 21.16
N GLU A 69 25.16 32.44 20.53
CA GLU A 69 25.28 31.79 19.22
C GLU A 69 24.95 30.30 19.30
N GLU A 70 25.41 29.61 20.34
CA GLU A 70 25.09 28.21 20.62
C GLU A 70 23.59 27.99 20.84
N ILE A 71 22.94 28.85 21.63
CA ILE A 71 21.48 28.82 21.82
C ILE A 71 20.75 29.05 20.48
N ALA A 72 21.24 29.96 19.64
CA ALA A 72 20.63 30.23 18.34
C ALA A 72 20.77 29.05 17.38
N GLU A 73 21.93 28.37 17.37
CA GLU A 73 22.14 27.16 16.58
C GLU A 73 21.28 26.00 17.11
N GLN A 74 21.21 25.81 18.42
CA GLN A 74 20.38 24.78 19.03
C GLN A 74 18.89 24.97 18.66
N LYS A 75 18.38 26.20 18.67
CA LYS A 75 17.02 26.50 18.23
C LYS A 75 16.78 26.17 16.75
N ARG A 76 17.75 26.44 15.87
CA ARG A 76 17.66 26.06 14.44
C ARG A 76 17.60 24.55 14.28
N GLN A 77 18.45 23.82 15.00
CA GLN A 77 18.45 22.36 14.97
C GLN A 77 17.15 21.77 15.51
N GLU A 78 16.62 22.35 16.59
CA GLU A 78 15.35 21.94 17.18
C GLU A 78 14.17 22.18 16.23
N GLU A 79 14.12 23.33 15.55
CA GLU A 79 13.09 23.62 14.53
C GLU A 79 13.14 22.61 13.36
N ILE A 80 14.35 22.26 12.89
CA ILE A 80 14.52 21.25 11.84
C ILE A 80 14.05 19.87 12.34
N ALA A 81 14.39 19.50 13.59
CA ALA A 81 13.97 18.25 14.18
C ALA A 81 12.45 18.18 14.40
N GLU A 82 11.82 19.30 14.77
CA GLU A 82 10.37 19.41 14.91
C GLU A 82 9.66 19.22 13.57
N ARG A 83 10.09 19.90 12.51
CA ARG A 83 9.55 19.71 11.16
C ARG A 83 9.66 18.26 10.69
N ARG A 84 10.80 17.61 10.94
CA ARG A 84 10.97 16.17 10.63
C ARG A 84 9.98 15.29 11.37
N ARG A 85 9.71 15.56 12.65
CA ARG A 85 8.71 14.83 13.42
C ARG A 85 7.29 15.06 12.86
N GLU A 86 6.96 16.29 12.49
CA GLU A 86 5.68 16.62 11.86
C GLU A 86 5.49 15.89 10.53
N ASP A 87 6.52 15.89 9.67
CA ASP A 87 6.51 15.16 8.39
C ASP A 87 6.32 13.66 8.61
N GLU A 88 7.02 13.06 9.59
CA GLU A 88 6.85 11.65 9.94
C GLU A 88 5.42 11.33 10.39
N ILE A 89 4.81 12.20 11.20
CA ILE A 89 3.42 12.07 11.64
C ILE A 89 2.47 12.15 10.45
N GLN A 90 2.63 13.15 9.57
CA GLN A 90 1.82 13.27 8.35
C GLN A 90 1.92 12.04 7.46
N ILE A 91 3.13 11.54 7.22
CA ILE A 91 3.35 10.35 6.39
C ILE A 91 2.68 9.14 7.03
N ALA A 92 2.80 8.95 8.34
CA ALA A 92 2.16 7.85 9.06
C ALA A 92 0.62 7.94 8.98
N GLU A 93 0.06 9.13 9.13
CA GLU A 93 -1.38 9.36 9.03
C GLU A 93 -1.90 9.08 7.62
N GLN A 94 -1.21 9.54 6.58
CA GLN A 94 -1.53 9.24 5.19
C GLN A 94 -1.49 7.73 4.91
N LYS A 95 -0.46 7.02 5.40
CA LYS A 95 -0.37 5.56 5.27
C LYS A 95 -1.54 4.84 5.94
N ARG A 96 -1.88 5.25 7.17
CA ARG A 96 -3.04 4.70 7.89
C ARG A 96 -4.34 4.92 7.11
N GLN A 97 -4.51 6.09 6.49
CA GLN A 97 -5.68 6.38 5.68
C GLN A 97 -5.75 5.51 4.43
N GLN A 98 -4.63 5.35 3.73
CA GLN A 98 -4.52 4.45 2.57
C GLN A 98 -4.80 2.99 2.94
N GLU A 99 -4.29 2.52 4.08
CA GLU A 99 -4.54 1.16 4.57
C GLU A 99 -6.03 0.93 4.86
N ILE A 100 -6.70 1.90 5.50
CA ILE A 100 -8.14 1.83 5.76
C ILE A 100 -8.92 1.78 4.43
N GLU A 101 -8.53 2.57 3.45
CA GLU A 101 -9.17 2.59 2.13
C GLU A 101 -8.98 1.26 1.39
N LEU A 102 -7.75 0.72 1.40
CA LEU A 102 -7.45 -0.57 0.80
C LEU A 102 -8.25 -1.70 1.46
N ARG A 103 -8.39 -1.67 2.79
CA ARG A 103 -9.17 -2.67 3.54
C ARG A 103 -10.67 -2.59 3.22
N LYS A 104 -11.20 -1.39 2.97
CA LYS A 104 -12.59 -1.22 2.50
C LYS A 104 -12.77 -1.83 1.11
N LEU A 105 -11.84 -1.59 0.20
CA LEU A 105 -11.86 -2.17 -1.15
C LEU A 105 -11.79 -3.69 -1.10
N GLU A 106 -10.89 -4.26 -0.29
CA GLU A 106 -10.78 -5.72 -0.11
C GLU A 106 -12.08 -6.34 0.41
N TYR A 107 -12.74 -5.67 1.36
CA TYR A 107 -14.03 -6.11 1.88
C TYR A 107 -15.12 -6.12 0.80
N GLU A 108 -15.23 -5.06 0.01
CA GLU A 108 -16.19 -4.98 -1.10
C GLU A 108 -15.89 -6.01 -2.22
N GLU A 109 -14.62 -6.28 -2.50
CA GLU A 109 -14.25 -7.37 -3.40
C GLU A 109 -14.64 -8.74 -2.87
N ARG A 110 -14.40 -9.01 -1.58
CA ARG A 110 -14.80 -10.27 -0.95
C ARG A 110 -16.31 -10.45 -1.00
N LYS A 111 -17.07 -9.40 -0.63
CA LYS A 111 -18.52 -9.40 -0.71
C LYS A 111 -19.03 -9.70 -2.13
N ARG A 112 -18.45 -9.06 -3.16
CA ARG A 112 -18.79 -9.36 -4.56
C ARG A 112 -18.46 -10.79 -4.96
N LYS A 113 -17.35 -11.36 -4.48
CA LYS A 113 -16.99 -12.76 -4.72
C LYS A 113 -17.99 -13.71 -4.07
N ASP A 114 -18.32 -13.50 -2.80
CA ASP A 114 -19.26 -14.33 -2.05
C ASP A 114 -20.66 -14.30 -2.69
N GLU A 115 -21.11 -13.12 -3.14
CA GLU A 115 -22.40 -12.95 -3.82
C GLU A 115 -22.42 -13.66 -5.18
N MET A 116 -21.34 -13.55 -5.95
CA MET A 116 -21.18 -14.29 -7.21
C MET A 116 -21.08 -15.81 -6.98
N GLU A 117 -20.36 -16.25 -5.95
CA GLU A 117 -20.25 -17.66 -5.58
C GLU A 117 -21.62 -18.24 -5.20
N PHE A 118 -22.42 -17.48 -4.44
CA PHE A 118 -23.78 -17.86 -4.10
C PHE A 118 -24.67 -18.01 -5.34
N GLU A 119 -24.63 -17.05 -6.28
CA GLU A 119 -25.38 -17.15 -7.54
C GLU A 119 -24.91 -18.33 -8.40
N LEU A 120 -23.59 -18.59 -8.46
CA LEU A 120 -23.05 -19.76 -9.15
C LEU A 120 -23.53 -21.07 -8.50
N GLN A 121 -23.57 -21.14 -7.17
CA GLN A 121 -24.08 -22.30 -6.45
C GLN A 121 -25.56 -22.53 -6.74
N LYS A 122 -26.35 -21.45 -6.84
CA LYS A 122 -27.77 -21.52 -7.20
C LYS A 122 -27.98 -22.06 -8.61
N ILE A 123 -27.18 -21.61 -9.58
CA ILE A 123 -27.20 -22.12 -10.96
C ILE A 123 -26.83 -23.61 -10.97
N ARG A 124 -25.80 -24.00 -10.22
CA ARG A 124 -25.36 -25.40 -10.10
C ARG A 124 -26.48 -26.31 -9.60
N LEU A 125 -27.11 -25.95 -8.48
CA LEU A 125 -28.24 -26.70 -7.93
C LEU A 125 -29.42 -26.77 -8.90
N GLY A 126 -29.76 -25.66 -9.55
CA GLY A 126 -30.82 -25.63 -10.56
C GLY A 126 -30.54 -26.52 -11.77
N ALA A 127 -29.27 -26.64 -12.19
CA ALA A 127 -28.87 -27.55 -13.26
C ALA A 127 -28.97 -29.03 -12.83
N GLU A 128 -28.52 -29.36 -11.62
CA GLU A 128 -28.66 -30.71 -11.04
C GLU A 128 -30.13 -31.16 -11.00
N ASP A 129 -31.02 -30.31 -10.51
CA ASP A 129 -32.45 -30.60 -10.43
C ASP A 129 -33.06 -30.83 -11.82
N GLN A 130 -32.70 -30.00 -12.81
CA GLN A 130 -33.15 -30.17 -14.18
C GLN A 130 -32.65 -31.48 -14.83
N ILE A 131 -31.40 -31.85 -14.58
CA ILE A 131 -30.83 -33.13 -15.05
C ILE A 131 -31.61 -34.28 -14.39
N LYS A 132 -31.72 -34.28 -13.06
CA LYS A 132 -32.44 -35.30 -12.28
C LYS A 132 -33.90 -35.47 -12.70
N LEU A 133 -34.58 -34.40 -13.15
CA LEU A 133 -35.94 -34.47 -13.70
C LEU A 133 -36.01 -35.14 -15.08
N LYS A 134 -35.03 -34.88 -15.96
CA LYS A 134 -35.03 -35.40 -17.34
C LYS A 134 -34.59 -36.86 -17.45
N VAL A 135 -33.88 -37.39 -16.45
CA VAL A 135 -33.45 -38.80 -16.43
C VAL A 135 -34.65 -39.75 -16.29
N SER A 136 -34.73 -40.74 -17.19
CA SER A 136 -35.76 -41.78 -17.22
C SER A 136 -35.71 -42.72 -16.01
N GLN A 137 -36.85 -43.28 -15.60
CA GLN A 137 -36.94 -44.14 -14.42
C GLN A 137 -36.03 -45.39 -14.51
N GLU A 138 -35.88 -45.98 -15.71
CA GLU A 138 -34.97 -47.10 -15.98
C GLU A 138 -33.52 -46.81 -15.54
N ILE A 139 -33.07 -45.57 -15.74
CA ILE A 139 -31.72 -45.13 -15.39
C ILE A 139 -31.62 -44.85 -13.89
N LYS A 140 -32.65 -44.24 -13.30
CA LYS A 140 -32.71 -43.97 -11.85
C LYS A 140 -32.69 -45.26 -11.02
N ASP A 141 -33.41 -46.28 -11.48
CA ASP A 141 -33.45 -47.59 -10.82
C ASP A 141 -32.10 -48.31 -10.91
N HIS A 142 -31.34 -48.10 -11.99
CA HIS A 142 -29.99 -48.66 -12.16
C HIS A 142 -28.99 -48.05 -11.16
N PHE A 143 -29.15 -46.79 -10.80
CA PHE A 143 -28.24 -46.05 -9.92
C PHE A 143 -28.81 -45.79 -8.52
N ILE A 144 -29.84 -46.50 -8.08
CA ILE A 144 -30.64 -46.12 -6.90
C ILE A 144 -29.82 -45.89 -5.62
N ASP A 145 -28.76 -46.66 -5.39
CA ASP A 145 -27.86 -46.54 -4.23
C ASP A 145 -26.78 -45.45 -4.37
N GLU A 146 -26.47 -45.06 -5.61
CA GLU A 146 -25.45 -44.07 -5.96
C GLU A 146 -26.06 -42.70 -6.32
N TRP A 147 -27.36 -42.66 -6.63
CA TRP A 147 -28.09 -41.48 -7.10
C TRP A 147 -28.07 -40.33 -6.10
N SER A 148 -28.11 -40.65 -4.80
CA SER A 148 -28.02 -39.67 -3.70
C SER A 148 -26.61 -39.10 -3.49
N LYS A 149 -25.58 -39.74 -4.07
CA LYS A 149 -24.17 -39.31 -3.96
C LYS A 149 -23.76 -38.39 -5.11
N LEU A 150 -24.52 -38.37 -6.21
CA LEU A 150 -24.30 -37.52 -7.37
C LEU A 150 -24.90 -36.12 -7.12
N ASN A 151 -24.07 -35.26 -6.51
CA ASN A 151 -24.40 -33.87 -6.10
C ASN A 151 -23.59 -32.83 -6.89
N SER A 152 -23.14 -33.21 -8.08
CA SER A 152 -22.47 -32.33 -9.02
C SER A 152 -23.14 -32.52 -10.38
N PRO A 153 -23.54 -31.44 -11.06
CA PRO A 153 -24.14 -31.57 -12.38
C PRO A 153 -23.15 -32.16 -13.39
N ASP A 154 -21.85 -31.91 -13.22
CA ASP A 154 -20.81 -32.47 -14.08
C ASP A 154 -20.72 -34.00 -13.92
N ASP A 155 -20.67 -34.50 -12.67
CA ASP A 155 -20.63 -35.93 -12.38
C ASP A 155 -21.91 -36.65 -12.84
N LEU A 156 -23.07 -35.98 -12.74
CA LEU A 156 -24.35 -36.50 -13.23
C LEU A 156 -24.34 -36.65 -14.76
N VAL A 157 -23.79 -35.68 -15.49
CA VAL A 157 -23.69 -35.74 -16.95
C VAL A 157 -22.74 -36.86 -17.37
N GLU A 158 -21.56 -36.95 -16.76
CA GLU A 158 -20.56 -37.99 -17.06
C GLU A 158 -21.14 -39.40 -16.89
N LYS A 159 -21.86 -39.64 -15.78
CA LYS A 159 -22.50 -40.95 -15.51
C LYS A 159 -23.61 -41.30 -16.51
N LEU A 160 -24.34 -40.31 -17.00
CA LEU A 160 -25.38 -40.53 -18.01
C LEU A 160 -24.77 -40.87 -19.37
N ASP A 161 -23.69 -40.17 -19.75
CA ASP A 161 -22.96 -40.44 -21.00
C ASP A 161 -22.33 -41.85 -21.00
N ASP A 162 -21.77 -42.28 -19.87
CA ASP A 162 -21.26 -43.65 -19.69
C ASP A 162 -22.36 -44.70 -19.87
N TYR A 163 -23.52 -44.49 -19.24
CA TYR A 163 -24.66 -45.40 -19.35
C TYR A 163 -25.23 -45.45 -20.77
N ASP A 164 -25.40 -44.31 -21.43
CA ASP A 164 -25.89 -44.25 -22.81
C ASP A 164 -24.90 -44.92 -23.79
N THR A 165 -23.60 -44.80 -23.55
CA THR A 165 -22.56 -45.54 -24.28
C THR A 165 -22.75 -47.04 -24.12
N LEU A 166 -22.88 -47.53 -22.88
CA LEU A 166 -23.10 -48.95 -22.60
C LEU A 166 -24.42 -49.46 -23.20
N ARG A 167 -25.51 -48.71 -23.06
CA ARG A 167 -26.83 -49.03 -23.62
C ARG A 167 -26.80 -49.09 -25.15
N SER A 168 -26.07 -48.19 -25.80
CA SER A 168 -25.87 -48.19 -27.25
C SER A 168 -25.14 -49.44 -27.74
N THR A 169 -24.09 -49.88 -27.02
CA THR A 169 -23.40 -51.14 -27.34
C THR A 169 -24.27 -52.38 -27.12
N PHE A 170 -25.19 -52.35 -26.15
CA PHE A 170 -26.13 -53.45 -25.91
C PHE A 170 -27.23 -53.51 -26.99
N ARG A 171 -27.77 -52.34 -27.41
CA ARG A 171 -28.76 -52.21 -28.49
C ARG A 171 -28.22 -52.66 -29.85
N SER A 172 -26.96 -52.36 -30.16
CA SER A 172 -26.33 -52.77 -31.43
C SER A 172 -26.02 -54.27 -31.50
N LYS A 173 -26.03 -54.98 -30.36
CA LYS A 173 -25.87 -56.44 -30.26
C LYS A 173 -27.19 -57.21 -30.26
N GLN A 174 -28.35 -56.56 -30.19
CA GLN A 174 -29.64 -57.22 -30.42
C GLN A 174 -29.82 -57.46 -31.94
N PRO A 175 -30.08 -58.70 -32.40
CA PRO A 175 -30.36 -58.95 -33.80
C PRO A 175 -31.62 -58.17 -34.17
N ARG A 176 -31.54 -57.30 -35.18
CA ARG A 176 -32.74 -56.77 -35.83
C ARG A 176 -33.54 -57.98 -36.29
N LYS A 177 -34.72 -58.19 -35.71
CA LYS A 177 -35.72 -59.06 -36.35
C LYS A 177 -36.08 -58.38 -37.67
N GLU A 178 -35.50 -58.90 -38.73
CA GLU A 178 -35.85 -58.62 -40.11
C GLU A 178 -37.32 -59.02 -40.28
N TRP A 179 -38.21 -58.03 -40.22
CA TRP A 179 -39.56 -58.21 -40.72
C TRP A 179 -39.43 -58.32 -42.25
N HIS A 180 -39.27 -59.56 -42.73
CA HIS A 180 -39.56 -59.84 -44.13
C HIS A 180 -41.05 -59.58 -44.36
N TYR A 181 -41.37 -58.43 -44.94
CA TYR A 181 -42.66 -58.27 -45.60
C TYR A 181 -42.66 -59.20 -46.81
N ASP A 182 -43.50 -60.23 -46.76
CA ASP A 182 -43.81 -61.06 -47.92
C ASP A 182 -44.34 -60.17 -49.04
N LYS A 183 -43.51 -60.04 -50.07
CA LYS A 183 -43.79 -59.31 -51.29
C LYS A 183 -44.66 -60.20 -52.17
N GLN A 184 -45.97 -60.23 -51.87
CA GLN A 184 -46.97 -60.74 -52.81
C GLN A 184 -48.12 -59.73 -52.90
N ASN A 185 -48.07 -58.89 -53.93
CA ASN A 185 -49.13 -58.90 -54.94
C ASN A 185 -48.69 -58.14 -56.21
N CYS A 186 -48.94 -58.84 -57.31
CA CYS A 186 -48.48 -58.60 -58.66
C CYS A 186 -49.15 -57.37 -59.26
N PHE A 187 -48.32 -56.45 -59.75
CA PHE A 187 -48.72 -55.36 -60.62
C PHE A 187 -49.03 -55.96 -62.01
N LYS A 188 -50.31 -55.98 -62.39
CA LYS A 188 -50.72 -56.07 -63.79
C LYS A 188 -51.95 -55.20 -63.96
N ASP A 189 -51.73 -54.00 -64.49
CA ASP A 189 -52.68 -53.36 -65.37
C ASP A 189 -51.85 -52.57 -66.38
N ASP A 190 -51.84 -53.08 -67.61
CA ASP A 190 -51.49 -52.27 -68.77
C ASP A 190 -52.47 -52.59 -69.90
N SER A 191 -53.19 -51.53 -70.26
CA SER A 191 -53.36 -51.06 -71.63
C SER A 191 -54.55 -51.53 -72.48
N ALA A 192 -55.17 -50.48 -73.04
CA ALA A 192 -55.82 -50.36 -74.35
C ALA A 192 -57.32 -50.71 -74.49
N PHE A 193 -58.12 -49.70 -74.17
CA PHE A 193 -59.11 -49.07 -75.05
C PHE A 193 -59.54 -49.84 -76.32
N THR A 194 -60.80 -50.29 -76.37
CA THR A 194 -61.57 -50.30 -77.62
C THR A 194 -63.02 -49.86 -77.37
N THR A 195 -63.31 -48.74 -78.01
CA THR A 195 -64.59 -48.17 -78.46
C THR A 195 -65.76 -49.16 -78.67
N ASN A 196 -66.99 -48.79 -78.26
CA ASN A 196 -68.12 -48.48 -79.16
C ASN A 196 -69.49 -48.44 -78.47
N GLU A 197 -70.14 -47.28 -78.63
CA GLU A 197 -71.55 -47.05 -78.99
C GLU A 197 -72.76 -47.77 -78.33
N LYS A 198 -73.68 -46.91 -77.84
CA LYS A 198 -75.13 -46.80 -78.14
C LYS A 198 -76.15 -47.13 -77.04
N LYS A 199 -76.77 -46.02 -76.57
CA LYS A 199 -78.23 -45.71 -76.44
C LYS A 199 -79.05 -46.62 -75.52
N LYS A 200 -80.01 -46.12 -74.72
CA LYS A 200 -81.14 -45.29 -75.16
C LYS A 200 -82.03 -44.89 -73.96
N LEU A 201 -82.55 -43.65 -74.05
CA LEU A 201 -83.81 -43.08 -73.51
C LEU A 201 -84.09 -43.17 -72.00
#